data_AF-I4DII3-F1
#
_entry.id   AF-I4DII3-F1
#
_cell.length_a   1.000
_cell.length_b   1.000
_cell.length_c   1.000
_cell.angle_alpha   90.00
_cell.angle_beta   90.00
_cell.angle_gamma   90.00
#
_symmetry.space_group_name_H-M   'P 1'
#
loop_
_entity.id
_entity.type
_entity.pdbx_description
1 polymer ?
#
loop_
_entity_poly.entity_id
_entity_poly.type
_entity_poly.pdbx_seq_one_letter_code
_entity_poly.pdbx_strand_id
1 'polypeptide(L)'
;MFRFLVIAFLAVAAADVVIVDGPCPDVKPMESFKFSDYQGTWYEVAKFPNTGEDGKKGKCTTAEYTIDGDKGKVKNSQVVDGVKSYVDGDIALIAPGKVRITYKFEEFTKNSVLTVLDTDYKNYAIGYSCKFLDKENKHQVFSWILSRTKSLGDSQAKVDAFLANFPAIDKSNYVFNDFSEETCKFTSTKAITSIRKKN
;
A
#
# COMPACT_ATOMS: atom_id res chain seq x y z
N MET A 1 46.21 -30.24 4.08
CA MET A 1 44.76 -30.54 4.11
C MET A 1 44.01 -29.23 4.24
N PHE A 2 43.60 -28.61 3.14
CA PHE A 2 42.84 -27.35 3.15
C PHE A 2 41.36 -27.67 3.46
N ARG A 3 40.90 -27.30 4.67
CA ARG A 3 39.48 -27.33 5.03
C ARG A 3 38.79 -26.15 4.36
N PHE A 4 38.06 -26.40 3.27
CA PHE A 4 37.11 -25.45 2.71
C PHE A 4 35.89 -25.35 3.66
N LEU A 5 35.75 -24.20 4.33
CA LEU A 5 34.51 -23.83 5.01
C LEU A 5 33.50 -23.39 3.94
N VAL A 6 32.51 -24.23 3.66
CA VAL A 6 31.36 -23.86 2.83
C VAL A 6 30.44 -22.98 3.67
N ILE A 7 30.55 -21.66 3.49
CA ILE A 7 29.59 -20.69 4.04
C ILE A 7 28.33 -20.80 3.17
N ALA A 8 27.33 -21.54 3.64
CA ALA A 8 26.01 -21.54 3.03
C ALA A 8 25.36 -20.17 3.26
N PHE A 9 25.38 -19.31 2.23
CA PHE A 9 24.52 -18.14 2.19
C PHE A 9 23.08 -18.63 2.10
N LEU A 10 22.39 -18.69 3.24
CA LEU A 10 20.93 -18.74 3.29
C LEU A 10 20.44 -17.45 2.64
N ALA A 11 20.10 -17.52 1.36
CA ALA A 11 19.34 -16.47 0.70
C ALA A 11 17.99 -16.40 1.41
N VAL A 12 17.82 -15.44 2.32
CA VAL A 12 16.53 -15.15 2.93
C VAL A 12 15.65 -14.63 1.80
N ALA A 13 14.81 -15.51 1.25
CA ALA A 13 13.80 -15.12 0.28
C ALA A 13 12.83 -14.16 0.99
N ALA A 14 12.99 -12.87 0.72
CA ALA A 14 12.16 -11.86 1.35
C ALA A 14 10.72 -12.00 0.84
N ALA A 15 9.77 -12.25 1.73
CA ALA A 15 8.39 -12.54 1.35
C ALA A 15 7.73 -11.41 0.54
N ASP A 16 6.91 -11.77 -0.44
CA ASP A 16 6.11 -10.86 -1.27
C ASP A 16 4.85 -10.33 -0.57
N VAL A 17 4.56 -10.83 0.63
CA VAL A 17 3.41 -10.49 1.47
C VAL A 17 3.79 -10.59 2.94
N VAL A 18 3.11 -9.83 3.80
CA VAL A 18 3.26 -9.88 5.26
C VAL A 18 2.11 -10.68 5.84
N ILE A 19 2.41 -11.84 6.43
CA ILE A 19 1.44 -12.75 7.06
C ILE A 19 1.77 -12.87 8.54
N VAL A 20 0.77 -12.69 9.39
CA VAL A 20 0.89 -12.74 10.86
C VAL A 20 -0.09 -13.77 11.40
N ASP A 21 0.28 -14.47 12.46
CA ASP A 21 -0.59 -15.46 13.09
C ASP A 21 -1.77 -14.80 13.83
N GLY A 22 -2.92 -15.48 13.84
CA GLY A 22 -4.14 -15.02 14.49
C GLY A 22 -5.03 -14.14 13.61
N PRO A 23 -6.18 -13.68 14.15
CA PRO A 23 -7.11 -12.84 13.44
C PRO A 23 -6.58 -11.43 13.19
N CYS A 24 -7.24 -10.69 12.30
CA CYS A 24 -6.99 -9.26 12.15
C CYS A 24 -7.16 -8.55 13.49
N PRO A 25 -6.20 -7.70 13.91
CA PRO A 25 -6.36 -6.91 15.12
C PRO A 25 -7.46 -5.86 14.92
N ASP A 26 -8.13 -5.50 16.01
CA ASP A 26 -9.03 -4.34 16.01
C ASP A 26 -8.18 -3.07 16.07
N VAL A 27 -8.13 -2.35 14.96
CA VAL A 27 -7.39 -1.09 14.83
C VAL A 27 -8.35 0.09 14.81
N LYS A 28 -8.04 1.12 15.60
CA LYS A 28 -8.81 2.36 15.62
C LYS A 28 -8.41 3.25 14.44
N PRO A 29 -9.34 3.63 13.55
CA PRO A 29 -9.10 4.65 12.54
C PRO A 29 -8.92 6.03 13.17
N MET A 30 -8.46 6.98 12.37
CA MET A 30 -8.51 8.40 12.71
C MET A 30 -9.97 8.85 12.94
N GLU A 31 -10.31 9.25 14.16
CA GLU A 31 -11.68 9.58 14.55
C GLU A 31 -12.24 10.81 13.81
N SER A 32 -11.43 11.87 13.68
CA SER A 32 -11.84 13.14 13.03
C SER A 32 -11.42 13.20 11.56
N PHE A 33 -11.59 12.09 10.84
CA PHE A 33 -11.24 12.00 9.43
C PHE A 33 -12.19 12.81 8.54
N LYS A 34 -11.64 13.76 7.78
CA LYS A 34 -12.36 14.58 6.80
C LYS A 34 -12.11 14.03 5.40
N PHE A 35 -13.08 13.30 4.87
CA PHE A 35 -12.89 12.59 3.61
C PHE A 35 -12.60 13.52 2.43
N SER A 36 -13.30 14.66 2.33
CA SER A 36 -13.06 15.68 1.28
C SER A 36 -11.62 16.19 1.24
N ASP A 37 -10.96 16.31 2.39
CA ASP A 37 -9.61 16.86 2.50
C ASP A 37 -8.54 15.83 2.09
N TYR A 38 -8.92 14.56 1.97
CA TYR A 38 -8.07 13.46 1.52
C TYR A 38 -7.92 13.37 0.00
N GLN A 39 -8.70 14.16 -0.75
CA GLN A 39 -8.70 14.18 -2.22
C GLN A 39 -7.32 14.54 -2.83
N GLY A 40 -7.17 14.35 -4.13
CA GLY A 40 -5.96 14.63 -4.89
C GLY A 40 -4.97 13.47 -4.90
N THR A 41 -3.76 13.76 -5.36
CA THR A 41 -2.71 12.75 -5.54
C THR A 41 -1.94 12.50 -4.25
N TRP A 42 -1.69 11.22 -4.00
CA TRP A 42 -0.78 10.71 -2.98
C TRP A 42 0.29 9.86 -3.65
N TYR A 43 1.54 10.10 -3.31
CA TYR A 43 2.68 9.28 -3.65
C TYR A 43 2.86 8.24 -2.54
N GLU A 44 2.92 6.96 -2.91
CA GLU A 44 3.22 5.92 -1.95
C GLU A 44 4.72 5.89 -1.70
N VAL A 45 5.16 6.44 -0.57
CA VAL A 45 6.57 6.50 -0.18
C VAL A 45 7.07 5.13 0.26
N ALA A 46 6.23 4.36 0.96
CA ALA A 46 6.54 2.99 1.32
C ALA A 46 5.27 2.14 1.46
N LYS A 47 5.41 0.84 1.24
CA LYS A 47 4.32 -0.12 1.44
C LYS A 47 4.80 -1.42 2.04
N PHE A 48 3.88 -2.18 2.61
CA PHE A 48 4.08 -3.61 2.77
C PHE A 48 3.96 -4.29 1.40
N PRO A 49 4.88 -5.22 1.07
CA PRO A 49 4.81 -5.98 -0.18
C PRO A 49 3.44 -6.62 -0.33
N ASN A 50 2.83 -6.46 -1.51
CA ASN A 50 1.55 -7.10 -1.78
C ASN A 50 1.36 -7.42 -3.27
N THR A 51 0.64 -8.50 -3.54
CA THR A 51 0.45 -9.01 -4.91
C THR A 51 -0.41 -8.11 -5.80
N GLY A 52 -1.22 -7.23 -5.20
CA GLY A 52 -2.00 -6.24 -5.95
C GLY A 52 -1.13 -5.17 -6.62
N GLU A 53 0.11 -5.03 -6.16
CA GLU A 53 1.07 -4.01 -6.60
C GLU A 53 2.42 -4.62 -7.02
N ASP A 54 2.37 -5.82 -7.64
CA ASP A 54 3.55 -6.56 -8.10
C ASP A 54 4.62 -6.78 -7.02
N GLY A 55 4.18 -6.98 -5.77
CA GLY A 55 5.04 -7.27 -4.62
C GLY A 55 5.92 -6.07 -4.26
N LYS A 56 7.21 -6.18 -4.56
CA LYS A 56 8.23 -5.14 -4.33
C LYS A 56 8.65 -4.40 -5.60
N LYS A 57 8.17 -4.88 -6.76
CA LYS A 57 8.61 -4.42 -8.09
C LYS A 57 7.95 -3.13 -8.51
N GLY A 58 6.71 -2.88 -8.06
CA GLY A 58 6.00 -1.64 -8.33
C GLY A 58 6.76 -0.42 -7.84
N LYS A 59 7.08 0.49 -8.77
CA LYS A 59 7.74 1.78 -8.48
C LYS A 59 6.89 2.95 -8.95
N CYS A 60 7.28 4.16 -8.57
CA CYS A 60 6.56 5.40 -8.91
C CYS A 60 5.06 5.31 -8.65
N THR A 61 4.69 4.68 -7.53
CA THR A 61 3.30 4.35 -7.23
C THR A 61 2.55 5.59 -6.75
N THR A 62 1.36 5.79 -7.29
CA THR A 62 0.47 6.89 -6.91
C THR A 62 -0.96 6.41 -6.72
N ALA A 63 -1.67 7.05 -5.79
CA ALA A 63 -3.11 6.96 -5.64
C ALA A 63 -3.72 8.35 -5.86
N GLU A 64 -4.61 8.49 -6.84
CA GLU A 64 -5.30 9.74 -7.13
C GLU A 64 -6.77 9.60 -6.73
N TYR A 65 -7.25 10.48 -5.85
CA TYR A 65 -8.63 10.47 -5.36
C TYR A 65 -9.39 11.69 -5.85
N THR A 66 -10.58 11.47 -6.42
CA THR A 66 -11.54 12.52 -6.78
C THR A 66 -12.78 12.33 -5.94
N ILE A 67 -13.04 13.22 -4.98
CA ILE A 67 -14.05 13.03 -3.94
C ILE A 67 -15.21 14.01 -4.12
N ASP A 68 -16.43 13.50 -3.98
CA ASP A 68 -17.70 14.23 -4.01
C ASP A 68 -18.62 13.70 -2.91
N GLY A 69 -18.76 14.47 -1.83
CA GLY A 69 -19.44 14.05 -0.60
C GLY A 69 -18.78 12.81 0.01
N ASP A 70 -19.59 11.78 0.26
CA ASP A 70 -19.15 10.50 0.85
C ASP A 70 -18.70 9.47 -0.20
N LYS A 71 -18.57 9.86 -1.47
CA LYS A 71 -18.20 8.97 -2.58
C LYS A 71 -17.15 9.63 -3.47
N GLY A 72 -16.62 8.86 -4.41
CA GLY A 72 -15.63 9.37 -5.34
C GLY A 72 -15.08 8.32 -6.29
N LYS A 73 -14.00 8.69 -6.95
CA LYS A 73 -13.17 7.83 -7.80
C LYS A 73 -11.78 7.71 -7.23
N VAL A 74 -11.15 6.58 -7.50
CA VAL A 74 -9.73 6.36 -7.23
C VAL A 74 -9.06 5.82 -8.49
N LYS A 75 -7.86 6.30 -8.76
CA LYS A 75 -6.95 5.74 -9.76
C LYS A 75 -5.61 5.44 -9.12
N ASN A 76 -5.27 4.16 -9.03
CA ASN A 76 -3.95 3.73 -8.58
C ASN A 76 -3.08 3.42 -9.79
N SER A 77 -1.81 3.83 -9.76
CA SER A 77 -0.86 3.51 -10.82
C SER A 77 0.52 3.19 -10.26
N GLN A 78 1.29 2.44 -11.03
CA GLN A 78 2.68 2.08 -10.75
C GLN A 78 3.44 1.88 -12.06
N VAL A 79 4.76 1.90 -12.00
CA VAL A 79 5.66 1.54 -13.10
C VAL A 79 6.38 0.25 -12.74
N VAL A 80 6.37 -0.71 -13.66
CA VAL A 80 7.12 -1.97 -13.57
C VAL A 80 7.78 -2.19 -14.92
N ASP A 81 9.11 -2.34 -14.93
CA ASP A 81 9.90 -2.64 -16.13
C ASP A 81 9.57 -1.73 -17.34
N GLY A 82 9.46 -0.41 -17.10
CA GLY A 82 9.16 0.59 -18.14
C GLY A 82 7.71 0.62 -18.62
N VAL A 83 6.79 -0.08 -17.95
CA VAL A 83 5.36 -0.07 -18.26
C VAL A 83 4.59 0.56 -17.10
N LYS A 84 3.83 1.63 -17.37
CA LYS A 84 2.90 2.21 -16.39
C LYS A 84 1.60 1.42 -16.38
N SER A 85 1.31 0.72 -15.29
CA SER A 85 0.03 0.05 -15.08
C SER A 85 -0.88 0.89 -14.19
N TYR A 86 -2.19 0.84 -14.40
CA TYR A 86 -3.17 1.54 -13.56
C TYR A 86 -4.46 0.75 -13.38
N VAL A 87 -5.17 1.01 -12.28
CA VAL A 87 -6.50 0.47 -12.01
C VAL A 87 -7.42 1.58 -11.51
N ASP A 88 -8.61 1.65 -12.08
CA ASP A 88 -9.66 2.57 -11.67
C ASP A 88 -10.62 1.88 -10.69
N GLY A 89 -11.21 2.68 -9.80
CA GLY A 89 -12.19 2.20 -8.84
C GLY A 89 -13.14 3.30 -8.37
N ASP A 90 -14.20 2.86 -7.70
CA ASP A 90 -15.04 3.74 -6.90
C ASP A 90 -14.53 3.73 -5.46
N ILE A 91 -14.60 4.87 -4.77
CA ILE A 91 -14.28 4.99 -3.34
C ILE A 91 -15.49 5.55 -2.59
N ALA A 92 -15.75 5.04 -1.38
CA ALA A 92 -16.83 5.53 -0.53
C ALA A 92 -16.42 5.53 0.95
N LEU A 93 -16.79 6.58 1.68
CA LEU A 93 -16.68 6.65 3.13
C LEU A 93 -17.71 5.70 3.75
N ILE A 94 -17.25 4.77 4.59
CA ILE A 94 -18.13 3.76 5.22
C ILE A 94 -18.17 3.85 6.75
N ALA A 95 -17.17 4.52 7.34
CA ALA A 95 -17.13 4.93 8.74
C ALA A 95 -16.04 6.02 8.87
N PRO A 96 -15.97 6.77 10.00
CA PRO A 96 -14.86 7.69 10.25
C PRO A 96 -13.50 6.99 10.05
N GLY A 97 -12.67 7.54 9.17
CA GLY A 97 -11.35 7.00 8.84
C GLY A 97 -11.35 5.67 8.08
N LYS A 98 -12.50 5.11 7.68
CA LYS A 98 -12.58 3.87 6.88
C LYS A 98 -13.27 4.14 5.55
N VAL A 99 -12.59 3.80 4.46
CA VAL A 99 -13.10 3.93 3.10
C VAL A 99 -13.12 2.57 2.41
N ARG A 100 -14.20 2.28 1.70
CA ARG A 100 -14.29 1.13 0.79
C ARG A 100 -13.81 1.56 -0.58
N ILE A 101 -12.91 0.78 -1.17
CA ILE A 101 -12.49 0.91 -2.56
C ILE A 101 -13.03 -0.29 -3.33
N THR A 102 -13.73 -0.04 -4.43
CA THR A 102 -14.23 -1.06 -5.35
C THR A 102 -13.47 -0.92 -6.67
N TYR A 103 -12.42 -1.73 -6.82
CA TYR A 103 -11.63 -1.79 -8.06
C TYR A 103 -12.43 -2.51 -9.15
N LYS A 104 -12.40 -1.95 -10.36
CA LYS A 104 -13.09 -2.48 -11.53
C LYS A 104 -12.10 -3.16 -12.46
N PHE A 105 -12.29 -4.46 -12.68
CA PHE A 105 -11.61 -5.25 -13.69
C PHE A 105 -12.61 -5.61 -14.79
N GLU A 106 -12.14 -6.12 -15.93
CA GLU A 106 -13.02 -6.44 -17.07
C GLU A 106 -14.10 -7.46 -16.70
N GLU A 107 -13.73 -8.49 -15.93
CA GLU A 107 -14.62 -9.63 -15.63
C GLU A 107 -15.17 -9.63 -14.20
N PHE A 108 -14.64 -8.79 -13.31
CA PHE A 108 -15.03 -8.80 -11.90
C PHE A 108 -14.73 -7.48 -11.18
N THR A 109 -15.28 -7.33 -9.99
CA THR A 109 -14.90 -6.24 -9.07
C THR A 109 -14.24 -6.81 -7.83
N LYS A 110 -13.33 -6.04 -7.24
CA LYS A 110 -12.70 -6.38 -5.96
C LYS A 110 -12.89 -5.26 -4.97
N ASN A 111 -13.46 -5.61 -3.82
CA ASN A 111 -13.57 -4.69 -2.70
C ASN A 111 -12.32 -4.76 -1.82
N SER A 112 -11.89 -3.60 -1.37
CA SER A 112 -10.87 -3.41 -0.34
C SER A 112 -11.37 -2.37 0.66
N VAL A 113 -10.89 -2.45 1.90
CA VAL A 113 -11.11 -1.42 2.92
C VAL A 113 -9.76 -0.82 3.27
N LEU A 114 -9.65 0.50 3.10
CA LEU A 114 -8.52 1.28 3.59
C LEU A 114 -8.95 1.95 4.89
N THR A 115 -8.18 1.72 5.95
CA THR A 115 -8.28 2.44 7.21
C THR A 115 -7.20 3.50 7.25
N VAL A 116 -7.58 4.77 7.32
CA VAL A 116 -6.66 5.89 7.55
C VAL A 116 -6.39 5.95 9.04
N LEU A 117 -5.15 5.67 9.43
CA LEU A 117 -4.72 5.64 10.82
C LEU A 117 -4.32 7.03 11.32
N ASP A 118 -3.62 7.80 10.47
CA ASP A 118 -3.22 9.17 10.77
C ASP A 118 -2.94 9.94 9.46
N THR A 119 -3.25 11.23 9.44
CA THR A 119 -2.93 12.12 8.32
C THR A 119 -3.08 13.58 8.74
N ASP A 120 -2.23 14.44 8.19
CA ASP A 120 -2.41 15.90 8.25
C ASP A 120 -3.03 16.47 6.96
N TYR A 121 -3.49 15.59 6.06
CA TYR A 121 -4.09 15.84 4.74
C TYR A 121 -3.17 16.51 3.71
N LYS A 122 -2.15 17.25 4.17
CA LYS A 122 -1.33 18.15 3.36
C LYS A 122 0.07 17.61 3.06
N ASN A 123 0.56 16.67 3.86
CA ASN A 123 1.94 16.21 3.74
C ASN A 123 2.05 14.69 3.78
N TYR A 124 1.34 14.02 4.69
CA TYR A 124 1.43 12.56 4.85
C TYR A 124 0.10 11.89 5.20
N ALA A 125 0.03 10.59 4.95
CA ALA A 125 -1.02 9.72 5.48
C ALA A 125 -0.47 8.32 5.75
N ILE A 126 -1.01 7.65 6.76
CA ILE A 126 -0.70 6.26 7.11
C ILE A 126 -1.98 5.43 6.90
N GLY A 127 -1.93 4.53 5.93
CA GLY A 127 -3.02 3.65 5.55
C GLY A 127 -2.79 2.22 6.04
N TYR A 128 -3.86 1.53 6.43
CA TYR A 128 -3.83 0.14 6.88
C TYR A 128 -4.98 -0.66 6.29
N SER A 129 -4.72 -1.93 5.97
CA SER A 129 -5.75 -2.92 5.69
C SER A 129 -5.34 -4.28 6.24
N CYS A 130 -6.33 -5.10 6.52
CA CYS A 130 -6.11 -6.46 6.98
C CYS A 130 -7.07 -7.42 6.29
N LYS A 131 -6.55 -8.58 5.88
CA LYS A 131 -7.35 -9.67 5.33
C LYS A 131 -7.15 -10.92 6.17
N PHE A 132 -8.18 -11.36 6.86
CA PHE A 132 -8.16 -12.63 7.57
C PHE A 132 -8.13 -13.80 6.58
N LEU A 133 -7.35 -14.81 6.92
CA LEU A 133 -7.11 -16.04 6.16
C LEU A 133 -7.60 -17.21 7.02
N ASP A 134 -8.91 -17.45 6.95
CA ASP A 134 -9.65 -18.31 7.87
C ASP A 134 -9.06 -19.74 7.97
N LYS A 135 -8.58 -20.28 6.85
CA LYS A 135 -8.06 -21.66 6.78
C LYS A 135 -6.76 -21.85 7.56
N GLU A 136 -5.92 -20.82 7.60
CA GLU A 136 -4.62 -20.88 8.26
C GLU A 136 -4.66 -20.29 9.68
N ASN A 137 -5.78 -19.67 10.09
CA ASN A 137 -5.87 -18.81 11.28
C ASN A 137 -4.75 -17.77 11.31
N LYS A 138 -4.56 -17.09 10.18
CA LYS A 138 -3.58 -16.02 9.99
C LYS A 138 -4.26 -14.83 9.36
N HIS A 139 -3.58 -13.70 9.30
CA HIS A 139 -4.02 -12.56 8.50
C HIS A 139 -2.89 -11.99 7.67
N GLN A 140 -3.26 -11.46 6.51
CA GLN A 140 -2.38 -10.64 5.69
C GLN A 140 -2.51 -9.18 6.10
N VAL A 141 -1.37 -8.54 6.35
CA VAL A 141 -1.29 -7.12 6.69
C VAL A 141 -0.91 -6.33 5.45
N PHE A 142 -1.60 -5.22 5.24
CA PHE A 142 -1.26 -4.22 4.25
C PHE A 142 -1.10 -2.89 4.98
N SER A 143 -0.06 -2.15 4.61
CA SER A 143 0.18 -0.84 5.16
C SER A 143 0.86 0.04 4.12
N TRP A 144 0.50 1.32 4.09
CA TRP A 144 1.01 2.30 3.16
C TRP A 144 1.39 3.57 3.91
N ILE A 145 2.56 4.10 3.59
CA ILE A 145 2.97 5.45 3.97
C ILE A 145 2.87 6.30 2.71
N LEU A 146 1.99 7.28 2.75
CA LEU A 146 1.68 8.16 1.63
C LEU A 146 2.19 9.56 1.91
N SER A 147 2.56 10.29 0.86
CA SER A 147 2.92 11.70 0.93
C SER A 147 2.34 12.51 -0.23
N ARG A 148 2.15 13.81 -0.04
CA ARG A 148 1.81 14.74 -1.14
C ARG A 148 3.00 15.03 -2.05
N THR A 149 4.21 14.65 -1.64
CA THR A 149 5.44 14.73 -2.42
C THR A 149 6.09 13.36 -2.57
N LYS A 150 7.11 13.24 -3.44
CA LYS A 150 7.84 11.98 -3.69
C LYS A 150 8.68 11.48 -2.49
N SER A 151 8.71 12.23 -1.38
CA SER A 151 9.33 11.88 -0.11
C SER A 151 8.54 12.53 1.03
N LEU A 152 8.77 12.07 2.27
CA LEU A 152 8.06 12.58 3.46
C LEU A 152 8.52 13.95 3.95
N GLY A 153 9.75 14.36 3.61
CA GLY A 153 10.36 15.58 4.14
C GLY A 153 10.23 15.68 5.66
N ASP A 154 9.73 16.83 6.14
CA ASP A 154 9.55 17.12 7.56
C ASP A 154 8.53 16.19 8.28
N SER A 155 7.70 15.45 7.52
CA SER A 155 6.73 14.52 8.11
C SER A 155 7.35 13.21 8.57
N GLN A 156 8.62 12.94 8.23
CA GLN A 156 9.32 11.69 8.57
C GLN A 156 9.26 11.40 10.07
N ALA A 157 9.61 12.38 10.92
CA ALA A 157 9.61 12.20 12.37
C ALA A 157 8.23 11.89 12.96
N LYS A 158 7.16 12.47 12.38
CA LYS A 158 5.78 12.20 12.80
C LYS A 158 5.37 10.77 12.45
N VAL A 159 5.68 10.34 11.24
CA VAL A 159 5.41 8.96 10.79
C VAL A 159 6.17 7.96 11.65
N ASP A 160 7.45 8.19 11.91
CA ASP A 160 8.27 7.30 12.75
C ASP A 160 7.74 7.21 14.19
N ALA A 161 7.32 8.35 14.77
CA ALA A 161 6.73 8.39 16.10
C ALA A 161 5.38 7.65 16.17
N PHE A 162 4.54 7.78 15.14
CA PHE A 162 3.30 7.02 15.06
C PHE A 162 3.57 5.51 15.00
N LEU A 163 4.43 5.08 14.09
CA LEU A 163 4.75 3.66 13.89
C LEU A 163 5.42 3.01 15.10
N ALA A 164 6.23 3.76 15.86
CA ALA A 164 6.82 3.26 17.10
C ALA A 164 5.77 2.86 18.16
N ASN A 165 4.56 3.40 18.08
CA ASN A 165 3.48 3.17 19.03
C ASN A 165 2.32 2.35 18.44
N PHE A 166 2.47 1.79 17.24
CA PHE A 166 1.41 1.06 16.55
C PHE A 166 1.79 -0.41 16.30
N PRO A 167 1.53 -1.32 17.26
CA PRO A 167 2.09 -2.68 17.25
C PRO A 167 1.55 -3.58 16.13
N ALA A 168 0.42 -3.23 15.51
CA ALA A 168 -0.12 -3.97 14.37
C ALA A 168 0.67 -3.73 13.06
N ILE A 169 1.64 -2.81 13.06
CA ILE A 169 2.54 -2.53 11.94
C ILE A 169 3.98 -2.69 12.41
N ASP A 170 4.65 -3.76 11.97
CA ASP A 170 6.11 -3.86 12.09
C ASP A 170 6.76 -3.11 10.93
N LYS A 171 7.35 -1.95 11.24
CA LYS A 171 7.97 -1.05 10.26
C LYS A 171 9.10 -1.68 9.46
N SER A 172 9.72 -2.76 9.93
CA SER A 172 10.78 -3.47 9.19
C SER A 172 10.27 -4.13 7.90
N ASN A 173 8.95 -4.32 7.78
CA ASN A 173 8.33 -4.89 6.58
C ASN A 173 8.10 -3.87 5.46
N TYR A 174 8.30 -2.57 5.71
CA TYR A 174 8.15 -1.56 4.67
C TYR A 174 9.22 -1.70 3.59
N VAL A 175 8.77 -1.65 2.35
CA VAL A 175 9.61 -1.46 1.17
C VAL A 175 9.35 -0.06 0.65
N PHE A 176 10.42 0.72 0.55
CA PHE A 176 10.36 2.07 0.01
C PHE A 176 10.19 2.04 -1.50
N ASN A 177 9.36 2.97 -1.97
CA ASN A 177 9.19 3.23 -3.37
C ASN A 177 10.40 4.00 -3.92
N ASP A 178 10.57 3.98 -5.23
CA ASP A 178 11.60 4.73 -5.93
C ASP A 178 10.90 5.67 -6.90
N PHE A 179 11.18 6.97 -6.76
CA PHE A 179 10.62 8.04 -7.58
C PHE A 179 11.67 8.77 -8.42
N SER A 180 12.84 8.15 -8.61
CA SER A 180 13.89 8.65 -9.51
C SER A 180 13.34 8.80 -10.93
N GLU A 181 13.93 9.73 -11.68
CA GLU A 181 13.50 9.96 -13.07
C GLU A 181 13.69 8.71 -13.94
N GLU A 182 14.72 7.90 -13.68
CA GLU A 182 14.96 6.66 -14.40
C GLU A 182 13.85 5.64 -14.15
N THR A 183 13.52 5.39 -12.89
CA THR A 183 12.52 4.41 -12.51
C THR A 183 11.10 4.83 -12.90
N CYS A 184 10.81 6.13 -12.94
CA CYS A 184 9.50 6.65 -13.36
C CYS A 184 9.34 6.77 -14.88
N LYS A 185 10.38 6.54 -15.68
CA LYS A 185 10.24 6.50 -17.14
C LYS A 185 9.46 5.25 -17.54
N PHE A 186 8.49 5.45 -18.43
CA PHE A 186 7.75 4.37 -19.05
C PHE A 186 7.55 4.66 -20.54
N THR A 187 7.50 3.60 -21.34
CA THR A 187 7.31 3.67 -22.80
C THR A 187 5.89 3.30 -23.23
N SER A 188 5.12 2.70 -22.33
CA SER A 188 3.75 2.30 -22.57
C SER A 188 2.92 2.37 -21.30
N THR A 189 1.61 2.42 -21.46
CA THR A 189 0.64 2.43 -20.37
C THR A 189 -0.39 1.34 -20.58
N LYS A 190 -0.81 0.65 -19.53
CA LYS A 190 -1.85 -0.39 -19.58
C LYS A 190 -2.80 -0.32 -18.39
N ALA A 191 -4.08 -0.59 -18.62
CA ALA A 191 -5.01 -0.86 -17.54
C ALA A 191 -4.73 -2.25 -16.96
N ILE A 192 -4.88 -2.42 -15.65
CA ILE A 192 -4.83 -3.71 -14.97
C ILE A 192 -6.21 -4.34 -15.12
N THR A 193 -6.32 -5.32 -16.02
CA THR A 193 -7.58 -6.00 -16.33
C THR A 193 -7.77 -7.31 -15.56
N SER A 194 -6.72 -7.80 -14.89
CA SER A 194 -6.76 -8.99 -14.04
C SER A 194 -5.77 -8.88 -12.88
N ILE A 195 -6.05 -9.60 -11.79
CA ILE A 195 -5.10 -9.77 -10.69
C ILE A 195 -4.24 -10.99 -11.02
N ARG A 196 -2.91 -10.83 -11.04
CA ARG A 196 -1.99 -11.97 -11.17
C ARG A 196 -2.33 -13.01 -10.10
N LYS A 197 -2.85 -14.17 -10.52
CA LYS A 197 -2.87 -15.36 -9.67
C LYS A 197 -1.42 -15.77 -9.47
N LYS A 198 -1.02 -15.99 -8.21
CA LYS A 198 0.27 -16.63 -7.93
C LYS A 198 0.15 -18.06 -8.49
N ASN A 199 0.98 -18.40 -9.47
CA ASN A 199 1.22 -19.80 -9.81
C ASN A 199 1.91 -20.49 -8.64
#